data_AF-A0A645FLF9-F1
#
_entry.id   AF-A0A645FLF9-F1
#
_cell.length_a   1.000
_cell.length_b   1.000
_cell.length_c   1.000
_cell.angle_alpha   90.00
_cell.angle_beta   90.00
_cell.angle_gamma   90.00
#
_symmetry.space_group_name_H-M   'P 1'
#
loop_
_entity.id
_entity.type
_entity.pdbx_description
1 polymer ?
#
loop_
_entity_poly.entity_id
_entity_poly.type
_entity_poly.pdbx_seq_one_letter_code
_entity_poly.pdbx_strand_id
1 'polypeptide(L)'
;MSLDILKKFGKKFILEIGSSNYINGLLSELNLKEHQENKLKNLILRKNKIEINDYIEKFNIKKEIKEIIYNLFELNGDIEKVISKARKFYTNDLMNKGLEELEEISILLKKSECKKYTNCDLSMVGKFDYYEGIMIKGYYANVYKEILSGGRYDSLTEEFGRRVPAIGFCIDVDGLMEASKR
;
A
#
# COMPACT_ATOMS: atom_id res chain seq x y z
N MET A 1 -13.94 4.74 10.96
CA MET A 1 -13.11 5.57 11.85
C MET A 1 -12.11 6.46 11.10
N SER A 2 -11.10 5.94 10.40
CA SER A 2 -10.11 6.78 9.69
C SER A 2 -10.77 7.75 8.70
N LEU A 3 -11.71 7.27 7.89
CA LEU A 3 -12.53 8.09 6.99
C LEU A 3 -13.37 9.14 7.72
N ASP A 4 -13.95 8.80 8.88
CA ASP A 4 -14.77 9.74 9.66
C ASP A 4 -13.93 10.90 10.19
N ILE A 5 -12.72 10.60 10.65
CA ILE A 5 -11.74 11.62 11.04
C ILE A 5 -11.39 12.48 9.83
N LEU A 6 -11.02 11.88 8.70
CA LEU A 6 -10.66 12.65 7.50
C LEU A 6 -11.81 13.57 7.05
N LYS A 7 -13.04 13.06 7.07
CA LYS A 7 -14.25 13.81 6.71
C LYS A 7 -14.54 15.00 7.63
N LYS A 8 -14.12 14.92 8.90
CA LYS A 8 -14.39 15.96 9.91
C LYS A 8 -13.50 17.19 9.74
N PHE A 9 -12.25 17.02 9.32
CA PHE A 9 -11.25 18.10 9.30
C PHE A 9 -10.95 18.68 7.92
N GLY A 10 -11.49 18.11 6.83
CA GLY A 10 -11.34 18.70 5.50
C GLY A 10 -12.35 18.15 4.49
N LYS A 11 -12.62 18.94 3.45
CA LYS A 11 -13.61 18.59 2.41
C LYS A 11 -13.03 17.77 1.24
N LYS A 12 -11.72 17.90 0.99
CA LYS A 12 -11.01 17.26 -0.12
C LYS A 12 -9.90 16.38 0.44
N PHE A 13 -10.19 15.10 0.56
CA PHE A 13 -9.28 14.09 1.09
C PHE A 13 -9.41 12.79 0.31
N ILE A 14 -8.39 11.95 0.43
CA ILE A 14 -8.40 10.57 -0.05
C ILE A 14 -7.84 9.65 1.03
N LEU A 15 -8.36 8.43 1.11
CA LEU A 15 -7.77 7.32 1.85
C LEU A 15 -7.25 6.31 0.83
N GLU A 16 -5.93 6.20 0.72
CA GLU A 16 -5.28 5.14 -0.02
C GLU A 16 -5.26 3.86 0.81
N ILE A 17 -5.51 2.73 0.15
CA ILE A 17 -5.49 1.38 0.71
C ILE A 17 -4.51 0.56 -0.12
N GLY A 18 -3.63 -0.18 0.53
CA GLY A 18 -2.69 -1.10 -0.10
C GLY A 18 -2.63 -2.42 0.65
N SER A 19 -1.81 -3.33 0.16
CA SER A 19 -1.54 -4.61 0.82
C SER A 19 -0.04 -4.89 0.83
N SER A 20 0.54 -5.05 2.02
CA SER A 20 1.94 -5.43 2.14
C SER A 20 2.16 -6.86 1.65
N ASN A 21 1.15 -7.74 1.74
CA ASN A 21 1.21 -9.08 1.16
C ASN A 21 1.45 -9.03 -0.36
N TYR A 22 0.80 -8.11 -1.07
CA TYR A 22 1.02 -7.98 -2.51
C TYR A 22 2.44 -7.54 -2.85
N ILE A 23 2.92 -6.46 -2.24
CA ILE A 23 4.25 -5.93 -2.55
C ILE A 23 5.37 -6.86 -2.05
N ASN A 24 5.23 -7.46 -0.87
CA ASN A 24 6.21 -8.42 -0.33
C ASN A 24 6.23 -9.70 -1.16
N GLY A 25 5.06 -10.17 -1.62
CA GLY A 25 4.98 -11.31 -2.55
C GLY A 25 5.68 -11.01 -3.87
N LEU A 26 5.53 -9.82 -4.42
CA LEU A 26 6.27 -9.40 -5.63
C LEU A 26 7.78 -9.36 -5.38
N LEU A 27 8.22 -8.78 -4.27
CA LEU A 27 9.64 -8.68 -3.92
C LEU A 27 10.27 -10.06 -3.69
N SER A 28 9.54 -11.01 -3.09
CA SER A 28 10.04 -12.36 -2.83
C SER A 28 10.39 -13.15 -4.10
N GLU A 29 9.74 -12.88 -5.24
CA GLU A 29 10.04 -13.53 -6.52
C GLU A 29 11.40 -13.11 -7.10
N LEU A 30 11.93 -11.97 -6.66
CA LEU A 30 13.17 -11.40 -7.15
C LEU A 30 14.40 -12.08 -6.55
N ASN A 31 14.26 -12.82 -5.45
CA ASN A 31 15.35 -13.48 -4.72
C ASN A 31 16.54 -12.54 -4.45
N LEU A 32 16.25 -11.29 -4.10
CA LEU A 32 17.25 -10.26 -3.84
C LEU A 32 17.87 -10.45 -2.45
N LYS A 33 19.12 -9.99 -2.28
CA LYS A 33 19.70 -9.82 -0.95
C LYS A 33 19.00 -8.66 -0.23
N GLU A 34 18.99 -8.67 1.10
CA GLU A 34 18.33 -7.65 1.93
C GLU A 34 18.66 -6.20 1.52
N HIS A 35 19.94 -5.87 1.37
CA HIS A 35 20.35 -4.52 0.93
C HIS A 35 19.85 -4.16 -0.48
N GLN A 36 19.67 -5.16 -1.35
CA GLN A 36 19.16 -4.96 -2.71
C GLN A 36 17.67 -4.72 -2.71
N GLU A 37 16.93 -5.49 -1.91
CA GLU A 37 15.50 -5.31 -1.69
C GLU A 37 15.21 -3.96 -1.03
N ASN A 38 15.95 -3.58 0.01
CA ASN A 38 15.81 -2.27 0.66
C ASN A 38 16.07 -1.12 -0.31
N LYS A 39 17.04 -1.26 -1.22
CA LYS A 39 17.24 -0.29 -2.28
C LYS A 39 16.04 -0.22 -3.22
N LEU A 40 15.49 -1.34 -3.65
CA LEU A 40 14.31 -1.37 -4.52
C LEU A 40 13.07 -0.77 -3.83
N LYS A 41 12.80 -1.13 -2.56
CA LYS A 41 11.73 -0.53 -1.74
C LYS A 41 11.86 0.99 -1.68
N ASN A 42 13.07 1.52 -1.48
CA ASN A 42 13.31 2.96 -1.48
C ASN A 42 13.02 3.62 -2.85
N LEU A 43 13.35 2.96 -3.95
CA LEU A 43 13.02 3.44 -5.29
C LEU A 43 11.49 3.45 -5.54
N ILE A 44 10.80 2.41 -5.06
CA ILE A 44 9.32 2.31 -5.12
C ILE A 44 8.67 3.41 -4.30
N LEU A 45 9.14 3.66 -3.07
CA LEU A 45 8.66 4.74 -2.20
C LEU A 45 8.79 6.11 -2.86
N ARG A 46 9.89 6.35 -3.58
CA ARG A 46 10.14 7.60 -4.32
C ARG A 46 9.43 7.65 -5.69
N LYS A 47 8.68 6.59 -6.05
CA LYS A 47 8.04 6.39 -7.34
C LYS A 47 8.97 6.63 -8.54
N ASN A 48 10.25 6.26 -8.42
CA ASN A 48 11.27 6.52 -9.45
C ASN A 48 11.31 5.39 -10.50
N LYS A 49 10.38 5.43 -11.46
CA LYS A 49 10.23 4.37 -12.48
C LYS A 49 11.50 4.12 -13.30
N ILE A 50 12.25 5.17 -13.65
CA ILE A 50 13.46 5.05 -14.47
C ILE A 50 14.52 4.26 -13.69
N GLU A 51 14.84 4.68 -12.46
CA GLU A 51 15.84 3.99 -11.65
C GLU A 51 15.40 2.57 -11.26
N ILE A 52 14.10 2.32 -11.06
CA ILE A 52 13.59 0.96 -10.83
C ILE A 52 13.92 0.07 -12.02
N ASN A 53 13.61 0.53 -13.24
CA ASN A 53 13.84 -0.24 -14.45
C ASN A 53 15.32 -0.54 -14.64
N ASP A 54 16.18 0.48 -14.53
CA ASP A 54 17.63 0.32 -14.63
C ASP A 54 18.20 -0.60 -13.54
N TYR A 55 17.58 -0.59 -12.37
CA TYR A 55 18.02 -1.42 -11.25
C TYR A 55 17.64 -2.89 -11.43
N ILE A 56 16.40 -3.19 -11.85
CA ILE A 56 15.96 -4.57 -12.03
C ILE A 56 16.60 -5.25 -13.24
N GLU A 57 17.01 -4.49 -14.27
CA GLU A 57 17.70 -5.06 -15.44
C GLU A 57 19.08 -5.66 -15.12
N LYS A 58 19.64 -5.36 -13.94
CA LYS A 58 20.90 -5.94 -13.46
C LYS A 58 20.75 -7.37 -12.93
N PHE A 59 19.52 -7.86 -12.79
CA PHE A 59 19.21 -9.15 -12.20
C PHE A 59 18.54 -10.08 -13.21
N ASN A 60 18.77 -11.38 -13.04
CA ASN A 60 18.12 -12.41 -13.84
C ASN A 60 16.71 -12.70 -13.29
N ILE A 61 15.75 -11.84 -13.66
CA ILE A 61 14.35 -11.89 -13.21
C ILE A 61 13.47 -12.45 -14.33
N LYS A 62 12.48 -13.28 -13.96
CA LYS A 62 11.45 -13.79 -14.87
C LYS A 62 10.72 -12.63 -15.59
N LYS A 63 10.36 -12.82 -16.86
CA LYS A 63 9.77 -11.77 -17.69
C LYS A 63 8.45 -11.25 -17.10
N GLU A 64 7.63 -12.14 -16.57
CA GLU A 64 6.33 -11.85 -15.97
C GLU A 64 6.50 -10.90 -14.76
N ILE A 65 7.52 -11.13 -13.94
CA ILE A 65 7.82 -10.28 -12.78
C ILE A 65 8.30 -8.90 -13.20
N LYS A 66 9.15 -8.81 -14.24
CA LYS A 66 9.58 -7.53 -14.80
C LYS A 66 8.38 -6.73 -15.32
N GLU A 67 7.44 -7.38 -16.02
CA GLU A 67 6.23 -6.74 -16.51
C GLU A 67 5.36 -6.18 -15.37
N ILE A 68 5.23 -6.88 -14.24
CA ILE A 68 4.52 -6.35 -13.07
C ILE A 68 5.23 -5.10 -12.54
N ILE A 69 6.55 -5.13 -12.41
CA ILE A 69 7.32 -4.00 -11.87
C ILE A 69 7.22 -2.78 -12.80
N TYR A 70 7.29 -2.97 -14.12
CA TYR A 70 7.14 -1.89 -15.10
C TYR A 70 5.78 -1.20 -15.04
N ASN A 71 4.74 -1.95 -14.69
CA ASN A 71 3.38 -1.45 -14.59
C ASN A 71 2.94 -1.25 -13.14
N LEU A 72 3.85 -1.34 -12.16
CA LEU A 72 3.51 -1.32 -10.73
C LEU A 72 2.77 -0.03 -10.35
N PHE A 73 3.23 1.11 -10.86
CA PHE A 73 2.57 2.40 -10.61
C PHE A 73 1.27 2.59 -11.39
N GLU A 74 0.90 1.69 -12.30
CA GLU A 74 -0.40 1.68 -12.98
C GLU A 74 -1.44 0.83 -12.22
N LEU A 75 -1.00 0.08 -11.20
CA LEU A 75 -1.83 -0.65 -10.26
C LEU A 75 -2.30 0.26 -9.11
N ASN A 76 -2.82 1.43 -9.48
CA ASN A 76 -3.46 2.38 -8.59
C ASN A 76 -4.82 2.84 -9.15
N GLY A 77 -5.75 3.26 -8.29
CA GLY A 77 -7.06 3.73 -8.70
C GLY A 77 -8.22 3.07 -7.94
N ASP A 78 -9.38 2.96 -8.61
CA ASP A 78 -10.53 2.22 -8.07
C ASP A 78 -10.15 0.77 -7.73
N ILE A 79 -10.47 0.36 -6.51
CA ILE A 79 -10.02 -0.90 -5.92
C ILE A 79 -10.43 -2.13 -6.76
N GLU A 80 -11.64 -2.13 -7.35
CA GLU A 80 -12.11 -3.26 -8.16
C GLU A 80 -11.35 -3.34 -9.49
N LYS A 81 -11.08 -2.19 -10.11
CA LYS A 81 -10.28 -2.12 -11.34
C LYS A 81 -8.84 -2.54 -11.08
N VAL A 82 -8.26 -2.12 -9.95
CA VAL A 82 -6.89 -2.48 -9.56
C VAL A 82 -6.79 -3.99 -9.30
N ILE A 83 -7.71 -4.56 -8.52
CA ILE A 83 -7.77 -6.02 -8.28
C ILE A 83 -7.91 -6.78 -9.61
N SER A 84 -8.82 -6.36 -10.48
CA SER A 84 -9.03 -7.00 -11.78
C SER A 84 -7.78 -6.96 -12.68
N LYS A 85 -7.03 -5.85 -12.67
CA LYS A 85 -5.75 -5.75 -13.37
C LYS A 85 -4.69 -6.65 -12.75
N ALA A 86 -4.52 -6.60 -11.43
CA ALA A 86 -3.49 -7.36 -10.72
C ALA A 86 -3.71 -8.87 -10.77
N ARG A 87 -4.97 -9.33 -10.77
CA ARG A 87 -5.33 -10.76 -10.94
C ARG A 87 -4.84 -11.36 -12.27
N LYS A 88 -4.48 -10.56 -13.27
CA LYS A 88 -3.92 -11.06 -14.54
C LYS A 88 -2.43 -11.38 -14.45
N PHE A 89 -1.74 -10.88 -13.42
CA PHE A 89 -0.28 -10.90 -13.36
C PHE A 89 0.29 -11.39 -12.02
N TYR A 90 -0.52 -11.71 -11.01
CA TYR A 90 0.01 -12.26 -9.75
C TYR A 90 0.74 -13.59 -9.99
N THR A 91 1.79 -13.85 -9.22
CA THR A 91 2.68 -15.00 -9.45
C THR A 91 2.81 -15.96 -8.28
N ASN A 92 2.30 -15.60 -7.10
CA ASN A 92 2.34 -16.45 -5.92
C ASN A 92 1.15 -16.23 -4.97
N ASP A 93 1.02 -17.14 -4.01
CA ASP A 93 -0.06 -17.17 -3.03
C ASP A 93 -0.09 -15.94 -2.12
N LEU A 94 1.09 -15.36 -1.82
CA LEU A 94 1.16 -14.17 -0.96
C LEU A 94 0.58 -12.95 -1.68
N MET A 95 0.87 -12.80 -2.98
CA MET A 95 0.22 -11.79 -3.81
C MET A 95 -1.29 -12.02 -3.91
N ASN A 96 -1.73 -13.26 -4.14
CA ASN A 96 -3.15 -13.59 -4.22
C ASN A 96 -3.89 -13.29 -2.90
N LYS A 97 -3.30 -13.66 -1.75
CA LYS A 97 -3.82 -13.32 -0.42
C LYS A 97 -4.03 -11.81 -0.25
N GLY A 98 -3.06 -11.00 -0.69
CA GLY A 98 -3.21 -9.55 -0.67
C GLY A 98 -4.37 -9.02 -1.52
N LEU A 99 -4.64 -9.65 -2.67
CA LEU A 99 -5.79 -9.31 -3.51
C LEU A 99 -7.12 -9.76 -2.90
N GLU A 100 -7.17 -10.92 -2.26
CA GLU A 100 -8.35 -11.42 -1.54
C GLU A 100 -8.73 -10.49 -0.38
N GLU A 101 -7.76 -10.06 0.43
CA GLU A 101 -7.98 -9.09 1.51
C GLU A 101 -8.54 -7.75 0.99
N LEU A 102 -8.02 -7.27 -0.15
CA LEU A 102 -8.52 -6.04 -0.79
C LEU A 102 -9.92 -6.23 -1.39
N GLU A 103 -10.24 -7.42 -1.87
CA GLU A 103 -11.57 -7.75 -2.38
C GLU A 103 -12.63 -7.75 -1.27
N GLU A 104 -12.31 -8.31 -0.11
CA GLU A 104 -13.15 -8.21 1.08
C GLU A 104 -13.40 -6.75 1.48
N ILE A 105 -12.35 -5.92 1.51
CA ILE A 105 -12.48 -4.48 1.76
C ILE A 105 -13.35 -3.80 0.71
N SER A 106 -13.18 -4.14 -0.57
CA SER A 106 -14.00 -3.58 -1.65
C SER A 106 -15.49 -3.86 -1.44
N ILE A 107 -15.85 -5.09 -1.03
CA ILE A 107 -17.22 -5.48 -0.72
C ILE A 107 -17.80 -4.66 0.44
N LEU A 108 -17.00 -4.42 1.49
CA LEU A 108 -17.41 -3.60 2.64
C LEU A 108 -17.60 -2.13 2.23
N LEU A 109 -16.71 -1.60 1.39
CA LEU A 109 -16.76 -0.21 0.91
C LEU A 109 -17.92 0.05 -0.06
N LYS A 110 -18.31 -0.93 -0.90
CA LYS A 110 -19.44 -0.82 -1.85
C LYS A 110 -20.74 -0.38 -1.19
N LYS A 111 -20.97 -0.80 0.05
CA LYS A 111 -22.17 -0.47 0.82
C LYS A 111 -22.10 0.90 1.50
N SER A 112 -20.96 1.60 1.40
CA SER A 112 -20.70 2.87 2.06
C SER A 112 -20.62 4.02 1.07
N GLU A 113 -21.10 5.20 1.48
CA GLU A 113 -20.84 6.45 0.75
C GLU A 113 -19.34 6.82 0.71
N CYS A 114 -18.51 6.09 1.44
CA CYS A 114 -17.09 6.37 1.59
C CYS A 114 -16.25 5.87 0.41
N LYS A 115 -16.77 4.96 -0.44
CA LYS A 115 -16.05 4.42 -1.60
C LYS A 115 -15.45 5.52 -2.49
N LYS A 116 -16.15 6.65 -2.65
CA LYS A 116 -15.66 7.78 -3.47
C LYS A 116 -14.42 8.50 -2.91
N TYR A 117 -14.10 8.28 -1.63
CA TYR A 117 -12.92 8.83 -0.98
C TYR A 117 -11.78 7.82 -0.87
N THR A 118 -11.98 6.58 -1.36
CA THR A 118 -10.96 5.53 -1.27
C THR A 118 -10.26 5.34 -2.60
N ASN A 119 -8.95 5.14 -2.53
CA ASN A 119 -8.10 4.77 -3.65
C ASN A 119 -7.33 3.50 -3.28
N CYS A 120 -7.05 2.63 -4.23
CA CYS A 120 -6.16 1.48 -4.04
C CYS A 120 -4.79 1.80 -4.65
N ASP A 121 -3.70 1.42 -4.00
CA ASP A 121 -2.33 1.49 -4.55
C ASP A 121 -1.54 0.24 -4.14
N LEU A 122 -1.27 -0.65 -5.11
CA LEU A 122 -0.47 -1.86 -4.90
C LEU A 122 1.04 -1.62 -4.88
N SER A 123 1.48 -0.40 -5.19
CA SER A 123 2.88 0.04 -5.02
C SER A 123 3.18 0.54 -3.60
N MET A 124 2.18 0.55 -2.71
CA MET A 124 2.34 1.05 -1.36
C MET A 124 3.34 0.20 -0.58
N VAL A 125 4.45 0.83 -0.16
CA VAL A 125 5.42 0.25 0.76
C VAL A 125 5.27 0.93 2.13
N GLY A 126 5.29 0.13 3.18
CA GLY A 126 5.35 0.61 4.56
C GLY A 126 6.67 1.32 4.84
N LYS A 127 6.66 2.34 5.69
CA LYS A 127 7.91 2.97 6.17
C LYS A 127 8.75 2.01 7.02
N PHE A 128 8.09 1.04 7.64
CA PHE A 128 8.67 0.00 8.46
C PHE A 128 8.20 -1.36 7.93
N ASP A 129 9.05 -2.38 8.04
CA ASP A 129 8.79 -3.72 7.52
C ASP A 129 7.85 -4.56 8.39
N TYR A 130 7.22 -3.97 9.42
CA TYR A 130 6.32 -4.70 10.33
C TYR A 130 4.88 -4.84 9.80
N TYR A 131 4.50 -4.17 8.70
CA TYR A 131 3.13 -4.29 8.19
C TYR A 131 2.91 -5.64 7.50
N GLU A 132 1.89 -6.36 7.93
CA GLU A 132 1.49 -7.66 7.36
C GLU A 132 0.01 -7.62 6.97
N GLY A 133 -0.28 -7.50 5.68
CA GLY A 133 -1.63 -7.35 5.13
C GLY A 133 -1.99 -5.90 4.81
N ILE A 134 -3.19 -5.48 5.18
CA ILE A 134 -3.75 -4.19 4.75
C ILE A 134 -2.97 -3.00 5.32
N MET A 135 -2.70 -2.03 4.45
CA MET A 135 -2.11 -0.73 4.80
C MET A 135 -3.04 0.39 4.37
N ILE A 136 -3.04 1.50 5.11
CA ILE A 136 -3.79 2.69 4.77
C ILE A 136 -2.95 3.96 4.91
N LYS A 137 -3.18 4.92 4.01
CA LYS A 137 -2.64 6.27 4.09
C LYS A 137 -3.73 7.30 3.78
N GLY A 138 -3.81 8.38 4.56
CA GLY A 138 -4.79 9.44 4.37
C GLY A 138 -4.12 10.75 3.99
N TYR A 139 -4.69 11.45 3.02
CA TYR A 139 -4.14 12.71 2.51
C TYR A 139 -5.24 13.75 2.35
N TYR A 140 -4.88 15.01 2.54
CA TYR A 140 -5.70 16.16 2.15
C TYR A 140 -5.09 16.86 0.94
N ALA A 141 -5.93 17.42 0.09
CA ALA A 141 -5.48 18.07 -1.14
C ALA A 141 -4.55 19.27 -0.92
N ASN A 142 -4.61 19.91 0.26
CA ASN A 142 -3.80 21.06 0.63
C ASN A 142 -2.57 20.71 1.47
N VAL A 143 -2.26 19.44 1.71
CA VAL A 143 -1.06 19.02 2.46
C VAL A 143 -0.24 18.05 1.62
N TYR A 144 1.08 18.27 1.57
CA TYR A 144 2.00 17.55 0.67
C TYR A 144 2.46 16.19 1.21
N LYS A 145 2.10 15.84 2.44
CA LYS A 145 2.48 14.60 3.14
C LYS A 145 1.24 13.83 3.59
N GLU A 146 1.41 12.54 3.88
CA GLU A 146 0.37 11.75 4.54
C GLU A 146 0.04 12.30 5.93
N ILE A 147 -1.25 12.43 6.24
CA ILE A 147 -1.77 12.88 7.53
C ILE A 147 -2.17 11.71 8.40
N LEU A 148 -2.52 10.59 7.78
CA LEU A 148 -2.88 9.35 8.47
C LEU A 148 -2.06 8.23 7.85
N SER A 149 -1.51 7.36 8.67
CA SER A 149 -0.88 6.12 8.20
C SER A 149 -1.13 4.99 9.17
N GLY A 150 -1.31 3.79 8.64
CA GLY A 150 -1.59 2.63 9.47
C GLY A 150 -1.70 1.36 8.65
N GLY A 151 -2.12 0.29 9.32
CA GLY A 151 -2.23 -1.02 8.72
C GLY A 151 -2.27 -2.12 9.77
N ARG A 152 -2.30 -3.35 9.29
CA ARG A 152 -2.21 -4.57 10.09
C ARG A 152 -0.74 -4.88 10.41
N TYR A 153 -0.45 -5.22 11.67
CA TYR A 153 0.91 -5.41 12.20
C TYR A 153 0.99 -6.61 13.14
N ASP A 154 0.39 -7.73 12.72
CA ASP A 154 0.37 -8.97 13.50
C ASP A 154 1.79 -9.45 13.86
N SER A 155 2.75 -9.33 12.93
CA SER A 155 4.16 -9.69 13.15
C SER A 155 4.85 -8.87 14.26
N LEU A 156 4.50 -7.59 14.41
CA LEU A 156 5.07 -6.75 15.48
C LEU A 156 4.74 -7.31 16.87
N THR A 157 3.55 -7.88 17.05
CA THR A 157 3.14 -8.44 18.36
C THR A 157 3.94 -9.70 18.74
N GLU A 158 4.45 -10.42 17.75
CA GLU A 158 5.28 -11.61 17.95
C GLU A 158 6.62 -11.28 18.61
N GLU A 159 7.20 -10.12 18.30
CA GLU A 159 8.41 -9.60 18.95
C GLU A 159 8.22 -9.38 20.47
N PHE A 160 6.97 -9.23 20.92
CA PHE A 160 6.60 -9.09 22.33
C PHE A 160 6.09 -10.40 22.96
N GLY A 161 6.31 -11.54 22.30
CA GLY A 161 6.12 -12.87 22.86
C GLY A 161 4.83 -13.59 22.47
N ARG A 162 3.91 -12.93 21.74
CA ARG A 162 2.73 -13.61 21.19
C ARG A 162 2.20 -12.91 19.95
N ARG A 163 2.07 -13.68 18.86
CA ARG A 163 1.39 -13.22 17.66
C ARG A 163 -0.13 -13.11 17.89
N VAL A 164 -0.67 -11.90 17.74
CA VAL A 164 -2.08 -11.56 17.90
C VAL A 164 -2.52 -10.67 16.72
N PRO A 165 -3.73 -10.89 16.15
CA PRO A 165 -4.28 -9.99 15.14
C PRO A 165 -4.35 -8.54 15.64
N ALA A 166 -3.67 -7.62 14.95
CA ALA A 166 -3.55 -6.23 15.34
C ALA A 166 -3.61 -5.31 14.12
N ILE A 167 -4.47 -4.29 14.18
CA ILE A 167 -4.64 -3.28 13.13
C ILE A 167 -4.89 -1.92 13.77
N GLY A 168 -4.31 -0.87 13.20
CA GLY A 168 -4.43 0.47 13.76
C GLY A 168 -3.84 1.52 12.82
N PHE A 169 -3.93 2.77 13.22
CA PHE A 169 -3.36 3.89 12.48
C PHE A 169 -2.97 5.04 13.42
N CYS A 170 -2.03 5.85 12.96
CA CYS A 170 -1.60 7.08 13.60
C CYS A 170 -2.04 8.29 12.76
N ILE A 171 -2.15 9.44 13.41
CA ILE A 171 -2.48 10.71 12.77
C ILE A 171 -1.38 11.72 13.10
N ASP A 172 -0.95 12.44 12.07
CA ASP A 172 -0.14 13.64 12.20
C ASP A 172 -1.05 14.83 12.55
N VAL A 173 -1.03 15.23 13.83
CA VAL A 173 -1.89 16.30 14.35
C VAL A 173 -1.51 17.66 13.75
N ASP A 174 -0.22 17.92 13.52
CA ASP A 174 0.24 19.18 12.93
C ASP A 174 -0.26 19.32 11.49
N GLY A 175 -0.14 18.23 10.71
CA GLY A 175 -0.65 18.20 9.35
C GLY A 175 -2.19 18.24 9.30
N LEU A 176 -2.89 17.69 10.29
CA LEU A 176 -4.35 17.83 10.43
C LEU A 176 -4.76 19.30 10.70
N MET A 177 -4.00 20.00 11.53
CA MET A 177 -4.22 21.43 11.78
C MET A 177 -3.96 22.27 10.53
N GLU A 178 -2.92 21.94 9.75
CA GLU A 178 -2.66 22.57 8.46
C GLU A 178 -3.80 22.33 7.47
N ALA A 179 -4.27 21.08 7.34
CA ALA A 179 -5.39 20.71 6.47
C ALA A 179 -6.68 21.47 6.80
N SER A 180 -6.88 21.82 8.08
CA SER A 180 -8.07 22.51 8.58
C SER A 180 -8.05 24.03 8.32
N LYS A 181 -6.89 24.60 7.97
CA LYS A 181 -6.77 26.02 7.63
C LYS A 181 -7.40 26.24 6.25
N ARG A 182 -8.35 27.19 6.18
CA ARG A 182 -9.01 27.60 4.94
C ARG A 182 -8.16 28.60 4.18
#